data_AF-R7TV70-F1
#
_entry.id   AF-R7TV70-F1
#
_cell.length_a   1.000
_cell.length_b   1.000
_cell.length_c   1.000
_cell.angle_alpha   90.00
_cell.angle_beta   90.00
_cell.angle_gamma   90.00
#
_symmetry.space_group_name_H-M   'P 1'
#
loop_
_entity.id
_entity.type
_entity.pdbx_description
1 polymer ?
#
loop_
_entity_poly.entity_id
_entity_poly.type
_entity_poly.pdbx_seq_one_letter_code
_entity_poly.pdbx_strand_id
1 'polypeptide(L)'
;MPTPFKSNCMLSLVILFLEHYLAKDFTMTRYDGFATMYMRMPMSTSTLPIMGSCTVEDKRITLKFPFTGIEFDLPTAPQEGRNDFDFKIRGARGDMTMTIGYVEELRAFTGTGKQDEEDTPVLTFTFFPPDSPMSKLQRP
;
A
#
# COMPACT_ATOMS: atom_id res chain seq x y z
N MET A 1 4.99 43.12 -52.85
CA MET A 1 5.36 42.96 -51.43
C MET A 1 4.45 41.90 -50.82
N PRO A 2 4.95 40.70 -50.50
CA PRO A 2 4.17 39.67 -49.82
C PRO A 2 4.38 39.75 -48.30
N THR A 3 3.30 39.68 -47.53
CA THR A 3 3.32 39.44 -46.09
C THR A 3 3.30 37.93 -45.83
N PRO A 4 4.02 37.42 -44.79
CA PRO A 4 3.94 36.02 -44.41
C PRO A 4 2.90 35.83 -43.31
N PHE A 5 1.93 34.95 -43.53
CA PHE A 5 1.13 34.35 -42.47
C PHE A 5 1.05 32.86 -42.74
N LYS A 6 1.93 32.09 -42.10
CA LYS A 6 1.78 30.64 -41.91
C LYS A 6 2.80 30.18 -40.86
N SER A 7 2.49 30.50 -39.60
CA SER A 7 3.10 29.87 -38.43
C SER A 7 1.98 29.51 -37.46
N ASN A 8 1.16 28.52 -37.83
CA ASN A 8 0.09 28.01 -36.96
C ASN A 8 -0.03 26.48 -36.96
N CYS A 9 0.83 25.73 -37.66
CA CYS A 9 0.79 24.26 -37.62
C CYS A 9 1.59 23.65 -36.46
N MET A 10 2.54 24.38 -35.85
CA MET A 10 3.40 23.79 -34.81
C MET A 10 2.79 23.80 -33.41
N LEU A 11 1.91 24.75 -33.08
CA LEU A 11 1.26 24.78 -31.76
C LEU A 11 0.22 23.68 -31.58
N SER A 12 -0.46 23.25 -32.66
CA SER A 12 -1.50 22.23 -32.56
C SER A 12 -0.94 20.83 -32.27
N LEU A 13 0.30 20.54 -32.71
CA LEU A 13 0.97 19.27 -32.47
C LEU A 13 1.48 19.12 -31.03
N VAL A 14 1.92 20.24 -30.40
CA VAL A 14 2.40 20.23 -29.01
C VAL A 14 1.26 20.03 -28.02
N ILE A 15 0.06 20.56 -28.30
CA ILE A 15 -1.13 20.39 -27.45
C ILE A 15 -1.59 18.92 -27.49
N LEU A 16 -1.61 18.28 -28.66
CA LEU A 16 -1.95 16.86 -28.78
C LEU A 16 -0.91 15.94 -28.12
N PHE A 17 0.38 16.32 -28.14
CA PHE A 17 1.42 15.56 -27.45
C PHE A 17 1.36 15.72 -25.92
N LEU A 18 0.93 16.88 -25.41
CA LEU A 18 0.73 17.09 -23.97
C LEU A 18 -0.52 16.36 -23.44
N GLU A 19 -1.62 16.31 -24.18
CA GLU A 19 -2.80 15.56 -23.75
C GLU A 19 -2.55 14.04 -23.72
N HIS A 20 -1.78 13.51 -24.68
CA HIS A 20 -1.41 12.09 -24.67
C HIS A 20 -0.42 11.71 -23.54
N TYR A 21 0.33 12.66 -23.00
CA TYR A 21 1.24 12.40 -21.86
C TYR A 21 0.58 12.61 -20.50
N LEU A 22 -0.49 13.41 -20.41
CA LEU A 22 -1.30 13.60 -19.21
C LEU A 22 -2.38 12.52 -19.04
N ALA A 23 -2.72 11.79 -20.10
CA ALA A 23 -3.57 10.60 -20.07
C ALA A 23 -2.79 9.31 -19.69
N LYS A 24 -1.61 9.44 -19.08
CA LYS A 24 -0.99 8.32 -18.36
C LYS A 24 -1.78 8.13 -17.08
N ASP A 25 -2.88 7.39 -17.22
CA ASP A 25 -3.60 6.69 -16.16
C ASP A 25 -3.17 7.07 -14.75
N PHE A 26 -3.75 8.16 -14.24
CA PHE A 26 -3.94 8.32 -12.80
C PHE A 26 -5.05 7.34 -12.37
N THR A 27 -4.90 6.07 -12.74
CA THR A 27 -5.62 4.98 -12.11
C THR A 27 -5.08 4.96 -10.69
N MET A 28 -5.83 5.55 -9.75
CA MET A 28 -5.55 5.37 -8.32
C MET A 28 -5.43 3.87 -8.08
N THR A 29 -4.20 3.37 -7.93
CA THR A 29 -3.98 1.93 -7.76
C THR A 29 -4.45 1.59 -6.37
N ARG A 30 -5.74 1.24 -6.28
CA ARG A 30 -6.39 0.85 -5.04
C ARG A 30 -6.08 -0.62 -4.80
N TYR A 31 -5.38 -0.89 -3.69
CA TYR A 31 -5.15 -2.24 -3.23
C TYR A 31 -6.12 -2.55 -2.10
N ASP A 32 -6.68 -3.75 -2.16
CA ASP A 32 -7.47 -4.31 -1.07
C ASP A 32 -6.64 -5.40 -0.36
N GLY A 33 -7.02 -5.73 0.86
CA GLY A 33 -6.22 -6.63 1.66
C GLY A 33 -6.85 -7.00 2.98
N PHE A 34 -6.12 -7.83 3.72
CA PHE A 34 -6.47 -8.24 5.06
C PHE A 34 -5.29 -7.97 5.99
N ALA A 35 -5.60 -7.80 7.27
CA ALA A 35 -4.60 -7.65 8.30
C ALA A 35 -5.01 -8.48 9.53
N THR A 36 -4.02 -8.97 10.26
CA THR A 36 -4.20 -9.73 11.48
C THR A 36 -3.29 -9.10 12.53
N MET A 37 -3.89 -8.65 13.62
CA MET A 37 -3.18 -8.11 14.77
C MET A 37 -3.20 -9.15 15.88
N TYR A 38 -2.04 -9.47 16.45
CA TYR A 38 -1.91 -10.44 17.53
C TYR A 38 -1.87 -9.70 18.85
N MET A 39 -2.98 -9.71 19.59
CA MET A 39 -3.03 -9.09 20.92
C MET A 39 -2.63 -10.10 22.00
N ARG A 40 -1.66 -9.73 22.83
CA ARG A 40 -1.32 -10.48 24.03
C ARG A 40 -2.36 -10.20 25.12
N MET A 41 -2.95 -11.25 25.67
CA MET A 41 -3.93 -11.11 26.76
C MET A 41 -3.18 -10.77 28.06
N PRO A 42 -3.58 -9.73 28.83
CA PRO A 42 -2.86 -9.34 30.05
C PRO A 42 -2.89 -10.42 31.14
N MET A 43 -3.84 -11.35 31.07
CA MET A 43 -4.05 -12.42 32.04
C MET A 43 -3.62 -13.81 31.55
N SER A 44 -3.06 -13.93 30.34
CA SER A 44 -2.69 -15.21 29.74
C SER A 44 -1.45 -15.09 28.86
N THR A 45 -0.70 -16.18 28.72
CA THR A 45 0.38 -16.27 27.71
C THR A 45 -0.16 -16.42 26.29
N SER A 46 -1.47 -16.58 26.11
CA SER A 46 -2.13 -16.69 24.81
C SER A 46 -2.17 -15.35 24.07
N THR A 47 -1.96 -15.41 22.76
CA THR A 47 -2.21 -14.32 21.82
C THR A 47 -3.54 -14.54 21.11
N LEU A 48 -4.34 -13.48 20.98
CA LEU A 48 -5.60 -13.48 20.28
C LEU A 48 -5.42 -12.83 18.90
N PRO A 49 -5.68 -13.55 17.79
CA PRO A 49 -5.67 -12.95 16.46
C PRO A 49 -6.93 -12.12 16.26
N ILE A 50 -6.76 -10.85 15.96
CA ILE A 50 -7.82 -9.95 15.51
C ILE A 50 -7.68 -9.76 14.02
N MET A 51 -8.70 -10.23 13.28
CA MET A 51 -8.81 -9.98 11.85
C MET A 51 -9.30 -8.56 11.58
N GLY A 52 -8.73 -7.95 10.54
CA GLY A 52 -9.07 -6.63 10.03
C GLY A 52 -8.92 -6.58 8.51
N SER A 53 -9.28 -5.44 7.93
CA SER A 53 -9.11 -5.16 6.50
C SER A 53 -7.98 -4.17 6.29
N CYS A 54 -7.23 -4.37 5.21
CA CYS A 54 -6.20 -3.44 4.74
C CYS A 54 -6.69 -2.79 3.43
N THR A 55 -6.54 -1.48 3.31
CA THR A 55 -6.71 -0.79 2.03
C THR A 55 -5.53 0.14 1.80
N VAL A 56 -5.01 0.14 0.58
CA VAL A 56 -3.94 1.07 0.17
C VAL A 56 -4.48 1.98 -0.91
N GLU A 57 -4.40 3.28 -0.65
CA GLU A 57 -4.76 4.34 -1.60
C GLU A 57 -3.53 5.25 -1.74
N ASP A 58 -2.94 5.27 -2.93
CA ASP A 58 -1.68 5.95 -3.28
C ASP A 58 -0.48 5.57 -2.40
N LYS A 59 -0.33 6.27 -1.27
CA LYS A 59 0.73 6.06 -0.27
C LYS A 59 0.18 5.77 1.12
N ARG A 60 -1.13 5.86 1.33
CA ARG A 60 -1.74 5.66 2.64
C ARG A 60 -2.18 4.22 2.81
N ILE A 61 -1.68 3.56 3.85
CA ILE A 61 -2.21 2.26 4.29
C ILE A 61 -3.20 2.51 5.42
N THR A 62 -4.41 2.00 5.23
CA THR A 62 -5.47 2.04 6.23
C THR A 62 -5.71 0.62 6.73
N LEU A 63 -5.38 0.34 7.99
CA LEU A 63 -5.63 -0.94 8.65
C LEU A 63 -6.82 -0.83 9.60
N LYS A 64 -7.98 -1.29 9.13
CA LYS A 64 -9.21 -1.27 9.92
C LYS A 64 -9.33 -2.57 10.71
N PHE A 65 -9.03 -2.49 12.00
CA PHE A 65 -9.41 -3.50 12.98
C PHE A 65 -10.67 -3.05 13.73
N PRO A 66 -11.51 -3.99 14.23
CA PRO A 66 -12.76 -3.67 14.92
C PRO A 66 -12.65 -2.68 16.10
N PHE A 67 -11.46 -2.56 16.70
CA PHE A 67 -11.27 -1.78 17.93
C PHE A 67 -10.19 -0.69 17.87
N THR A 68 -9.34 -0.67 16.84
CA THR A 68 -8.13 0.18 16.84
C THR A 68 -8.04 1.16 15.68
N GLY A 69 -8.74 0.93 14.55
CA GLY A 69 -8.81 1.86 13.43
C GLY A 69 -7.45 2.48 13.04
N ILE A 70 -6.41 1.66 12.89
CA ILE A 70 -5.03 2.12 12.74
C ILE A 70 -4.82 2.61 11.30
N GLU A 71 -4.38 3.85 11.16
CA GLU A 71 -4.03 4.45 9.86
C GLU A 71 -2.58 4.91 9.89
N PHE A 72 -1.84 4.65 8.81
CA PHE A 72 -0.48 5.15 8.66
C PHE A 72 -0.15 5.42 7.20
N ASP A 73 0.69 6.43 6.99
CA ASP A 73 1.20 6.76 5.68
C ASP A 73 2.50 6.00 5.42
N LEU A 74 2.60 5.38 4.25
CA LEU A 74 3.87 4.86 3.78
C LEU A 74 4.78 6.01 3.33
N PRO A 75 6.07 5.94 3.66
CA PRO A 75 7.05 6.89 3.15
C PRO A 75 7.23 6.77 1.62
N THR A 76 6.92 5.62 1.02
CA THR A 76 6.96 5.40 -0.43
C THR A 76 5.85 4.45 -0.85
N ALA A 77 5.24 4.71 -2.02
CA ALA A 77 4.24 3.80 -2.59
C ALA A 77 4.87 2.40 -2.80
N PRO A 78 4.13 1.32 -2.56
CA PRO A 78 4.62 -0.03 -2.80
C PRO A 78 4.94 -0.20 -4.29
N GLN A 79 6.15 -0.66 -4.60
CA GLN A 79 6.61 -0.88 -5.97
C GLN A 79 6.86 -2.37 -6.18
N GLU A 80 6.28 -2.91 -7.25
CA GLU A 80 6.53 -4.28 -7.68
C GLU A 80 8.03 -4.47 -7.97
N GLY A 81 8.62 -5.57 -7.46
CA GLY A 81 10.04 -5.90 -7.67
C GLY A 81 11.03 -5.13 -6.79
N ARG A 82 10.58 -4.30 -5.85
CA ARG A 82 11.47 -3.72 -4.82
C ARG A 82 11.62 -4.70 -3.66
N ASN A 83 12.86 -5.03 -3.33
CA ASN A 83 13.19 -5.82 -2.14
C ASN A 83 12.70 -5.13 -0.86
N ASP A 84 12.41 -5.97 0.13
CA ASP A 84 11.83 -5.67 1.44
C ASP A 84 12.08 -4.23 1.93
N PHE A 85 10.98 -3.51 2.16
CA PHE A 85 11.00 -2.15 2.66
C PHE A 85 10.70 -2.12 4.16
N ASP A 86 11.69 -1.67 4.94
CA ASP A 86 11.57 -1.50 6.38
C ASP A 86 11.34 -0.04 6.75
N PHE A 87 10.34 0.21 7.59
CA PHE A 87 10.11 1.52 8.19
C PHE A 87 9.63 1.41 9.63
N LYS A 88 10.02 2.40 10.44
CA LYS A 88 9.65 2.47 11.85
C LYS A 88 8.49 3.43 12.06
N ILE A 89 7.44 2.96 12.72
CA ILE A 89 6.33 3.77 13.19
C ILE A 89 6.49 3.97 14.69
N ARG A 90 6.43 5.22 15.16
CA ARG A 90 6.37 5.52 16.58
C ARG A 90 4.93 5.56 17.05
N GLY A 91 4.56 4.67 17.96
CA GLY A 91 3.23 4.62 18.57
C GLY A 91 3.25 5.02 20.05
N ALA A 92 2.08 5.28 20.61
CA ALA A 92 1.93 5.59 22.04
C ALA A 92 2.39 4.48 22.99
N ARG A 93 2.51 3.24 22.50
CA ARG A 93 2.94 2.05 23.26
C ARG A 93 4.37 1.59 22.95
N GLY A 94 5.10 2.31 22.10
CA GLY A 94 6.45 1.97 21.68
C GLY A 94 6.64 2.08 20.17
N ASP A 95 7.88 1.86 19.73
CA ASP A 95 8.25 1.86 18.32
C ASP A 95 7.94 0.48 17.72
N MET A 96 7.40 0.50 16.50
CA MET A 96 7.08 -0.69 15.72
C MET A 96 7.87 -0.63 14.41
N THR A 97 8.61 -1.70 14.13
CA THR A 97 9.28 -1.88 12.83
C THR A 97 8.38 -2.68 11.92
N MET A 98 8.05 -2.11 10.76
CA MET A 98 7.25 -2.73 9.72
C MET A 98 8.14 -3.10 8.54
N THR A 99 8.02 -4.34 8.09
CA THR A 99 8.69 -4.88 6.90
C THR A 99 7.63 -5.23 5.88
N ILE A 100 7.80 -4.77 4.63
CA ILE A 100 6.90 -5.10 3.51
C ILE A 100 7.72 -5.71 2.37
N GLY A 101 7.35 -6.91 1.96
CA GLY A 101 7.93 -7.60 0.81
C GLY A 101 6.89 -7.85 -0.28
N TYR A 102 7.33 -7.88 -1.54
CA TYR A 102 6.50 -8.26 -2.68
C TYR A 102 6.68 -9.75 -3.00
N VAL A 103 5.56 -10.49 -3.10
CA VAL A 103 5.55 -11.91 -3.45
C VAL A 103 5.03 -12.05 -4.88
N GLU A 104 5.94 -12.30 -5.82
CA GLU A 104 5.64 -12.37 -7.26
C GLU A 104 4.57 -13.42 -7.59
N GLU A 105 4.66 -14.60 -6.97
CA GLU A 105 3.74 -15.72 -7.20
C GLU A 105 2.28 -15.38 -6.87
N LEU A 106 2.08 -14.57 -5.82
CA LEU A 106 0.77 -14.16 -5.34
C LEU A 106 0.32 -12.82 -5.94
N ARG A 107 1.22 -12.12 -6.65
CA ARG A 107 1.04 -10.73 -7.08
C ARG A 107 0.52 -9.88 -5.91
N ALA A 108 1.15 -10.01 -4.75
CA ALA A 108 0.68 -9.43 -3.50
C ALA A 108 1.86 -8.91 -2.67
N PHE A 109 1.60 -7.88 -1.88
CA PHE A 109 2.53 -7.37 -0.90
C PHE A 109 2.17 -7.94 0.46
N THR A 110 3.14 -8.57 1.11
CA THR A 110 3.01 -9.09 2.47
C THR A 110 3.84 -8.24 3.39
N GLY A 111 3.32 -7.93 4.57
CA GLY A 111 4.09 -7.22 5.57
C GLY A 111 3.87 -7.72 6.98
N THR A 112 4.88 -7.48 7.80
CA THR A 112 4.89 -7.83 9.22
C THR A 112 5.31 -6.62 10.05
N GLY A 113 4.66 -6.42 11.18
CA GLY A 113 5.00 -5.43 12.19
C GLY A 113 5.52 -6.14 13.43
N LYS A 114 6.71 -5.76 13.89
CA LYS A 114 7.32 -6.22 15.13
C LYS A 114 7.51 -5.03 16.07
N GLN A 115 7.21 -5.22 17.34
CA GLN A 115 7.47 -4.22 18.39
C GLN A 115 8.83 -4.54 19.03
N ASP A 116 9.58 -3.52 19.49
CA ASP A 116 10.97 -3.67 19.98
C ASP A 116 11.23 -4.88 20.91
N GLU A 117 12.48 -5.39 20.86
CA GLU A 117 13.09 -6.55 21.57
C GLU A 117 12.40 -7.93 21.43
N GLU A 118 11.14 -8.00 21.04
CA GLU A 118 10.44 -9.27 20.79
C GLU A 118 10.47 -9.63 19.28
N ASP A 119 11.01 -10.79 18.93
CA ASP A 119 11.03 -11.28 17.53
C ASP A 119 9.64 -11.77 17.05
N THR A 120 8.60 -11.54 17.87
CA THR A 120 7.23 -12.00 17.61
C THR A 120 6.45 -10.95 16.82
N PRO A 121 5.84 -11.30 15.67
CA PRO A 121 5.02 -10.36 14.91
C PRO A 121 3.76 -9.99 15.69
N VAL A 122 3.59 -8.69 15.95
CA VAL A 122 2.37 -8.13 16.55
C VAL A 122 1.30 -7.84 15.49
N LEU A 123 1.72 -7.74 14.23
CA LEU A 123 0.88 -7.39 13.10
C LEU A 123 1.36 -8.14 11.85
N THR A 124 0.43 -8.70 11.09
CA THR A 124 0.69 -9.21 9.74
C THR A 124 -0.37 -8.66 8.81
N PHE A 125 0.00 -8.26 7.60
CA PHE A 125 -0.95 -7.74 6.63
C PHE A 125 -0.56 -8.17 5.23
N THR A 126 -1.56 -8.24 4.37
CA THR A 126 -1.37 -8.56 2.96
C THR A 126 -2.31 -7.69 2.17
N PHE A 127 -1.76 -6.98 1.19
CA PHE A 127 -2.55 -6.19 0.25
C PHE A 127 -2.18 -6.57 -1.18
N PHE A 128 -3.17 -6.54 -2.04
CA PHE A 128 -3.10 -7.06 -3.38
C PHE A 128 -3.99 -6.23 -4.31
N PRO A 129 -3.61 -6.10 -5.59
CA PRO A 129 -4.44 -5.43 -6.55
C PRO A 129 -5.69 -6.28 -6.83
N PRO A 130 -6.78 -5.67 -7.34
CA PRO A 130 -8.06 -6.36 -7.53
C PRO A 130 -7.98 -7.56 -8.49
N ASP A 131 -6.99 -7.57 -9.39
CA ASP A 131 -6.72 -8.63 -10.36
C ASP A 131 -5.84 -9.78 -9.81
N SER A 132 -5.35 -9.68 -8.57
CA SER A 132 -4.56 -10.73 -7.93
C SER A 132 -5.38 -11.99 -7.65
N PRO A 133 -4.79 -13.21 -7.72
CA PRO A 133 -5.42 -14.44 -7.26
C PRO A 133 -5.97 -14.36 -5.82
N MET A 134 -5.35 -13.52 -4.98
CA MET A 134 -5.74 -13.32 -3.59
C MET A 134 -7.11 -12.66 -3.45
N SER A 135 -7.57 -11.88 -4.43
CA SER A 135 -8.89 -11.23 -4.39
C SER A 135 -10.06 -12.21 -4.44
N LYS A 136 -9.80 -13.45 -4.88
CA LYS A 136 -10.78 -14.52 -5.01
C LYS A 136 -10.89 -15.40 -3.77
N LEU A 137 -9.97 -15.26 -2.82
CA LEU A 137 -10.01 -16.04 -1.59
C LEU A 137 -11.14 -15.54 -0.69
N GLN A 138 -12.04 -16.44 -0.29
CA GLN A 138 -13.02 -16.14 0.75
C GLN A 138 -12.28 -15.95 2.07
N ARG A 139 -12.58 -14.82 2.72
CA ARG A 139 -12.06 -14.51 4.04
C ARG A 139 -12.66 -15.51 5.05
N PRO A 140 -11.84 -16.10 5.94
CA PRO A 140 -12.34 -16.93 7.04
C PRO A 140 -13.18 -16.11 8.03
#